data_AF-A0A2D4HVB1-F1
#
_entry.id   AF-A0A2D4HVB1-F1
#
_cell.length_a   1.000
_cell.length_b   1.000
_cell.length_c   1.000
_cell.angle_alpha   90.00
_cell.angle_beta   90.00
_cell.angle_gamma   90.00
#
_symmetry.space_group_name_H-M   'P 1'
#
loop_
_entity.id
_entity.type
_entity.pdbx_description
1 polymer ?
#
loop_
_entity_poly.entity_id
_entity_poly.type
_entity_poly.pdbx_seq_one_letter_code
_entity_poly.pdbx_strand_id
1 'polypeptide(L)'
;VVNYSDYECSLVVEKLKVDAKFLEAVQTLLAWLERGEVNRRTANSFYTMVQSVNSHIRRLMNEKAAQDKEMEEAKEKFKLALSGILAQFEQIVAVYHSACKQKAWDHFTKAQRKNISVWCKQAEELRNLHNDELMDIRREEAMEMSDDDEEAESPEIKETEESVLVSQTDALKEENNSLRCQLDAYRNEVELLKQEQGRAGQEDEPSKDQQLKILQQTLQGMQQHLQKLKEDCERREAELEKAKEEKIQLDKLLERLKEKQELAAGSDREKDSMEAKGQDSGLSNICSKSPEKERLLEKGLHCNPLRLERDALLVGIISTFLHVHPFGASIEYICSYLQRLDSKICATEVENLMTRLQHTFKQEMNGVGASLEKRWKFCGFEGLKTIT
;
A
#
# COMPACT_ATOMS: atom_id res chain seq x y z
N VAL A 1 2.68 -46.77 2.58
CA VAL A 1 1.27 -46.84 3.04
C VAL A 1 1.03 -48.21 3.62
N VAL A 2 0.62 -48.28 4.90
CA VAL A 2 0.32 -49.53 5.60
C VAL A 2 -0.90 -50.21 4.96
N ASN A 3 -0.95 -51.54 4.92
CA ASN A 3 -2.11 -52.26 4.39
C ASN A 3 -3.24 -52.32 5.42
N TYR A 4 -4.49 -52.45 4.94
CA TYR A 4 -5.64 -52.53 5.83
C TYR A 4 -5.58 -53.76 6.73
N SER A 5 -5.83 -53.57 8.02
CA SER A 5 -6.11 -54.61 9.01
C SER A 5 -7.01 -54.04 10.11
N ASP A 6 -7.71 -54.88 10.87
CA ASP A 6 -8.61 -54.39 11.93
C ASP A 6 -7.86 -53.65 13.06
N TYR A 7 -6.61 -54.03 13.31
CA TYR A 7 -5.72 -53.34 14.24
C TYR A 7 -5.34 -51.94 13.72
N GLU A 8 -4.85 -51.87 12.48
CA GLU A 8 -4.48 -50.61 11.85
C GLU A 8 -5.69 -49.68 11.68
N CYS A 9 -6.86 -50.23 11.37
CA CYS A 9 -8.10 -49.46 11.29
C CYS A 9 -8.41 -48.77 12.61
N SER A 10 -8.28 -49.49 13.73
CA SER A 10 -8.51 -48.94 15.07
C SER A 10 -7.49 -47.84 15.40
N LEU A 11 -6.23 -48.04 15.02
CA LEU A 11 -5.17 -47.03 15.20
C LEU A 11 -5.43 -45.76 14.36
N VAL A 12 -5.87 -45.91 13.11
CA VAL A 12 -6.20 -44.80 12.24
C VAL A 12 -7.41 -44.02 12.79
N VAL A 13 -8.45 -44.69 13.29
CA VAL A 13 -9.59 -44.01 13.95
C VAL A 13 -9.13 -43.14 15.12
N GLU A 14 -8.23 -43.63 15.97
CA GLU A 14 -7.72 -42.84 17.10
C GLU A 14 -6.82 -41.69 16.63
N LYS A 15 -5.96 -41.91 15.63
CA LYS A 15 -5.15 -40.83 15.05
C LYS A 15 -6.01 -39.77 14.36
N LEU A 16 -7.13 -40.15 13.75
CA LEU A 16 -8.12 -39.25 13.13
C LEU A 16 -8.90 -38.41 14.15
N LYS A 17 -8.71 -38.59 15.45
CA LYS A 17 -9.27 -37.70 16.49
C LYS A 17 -8.25 -36.69 17.02
N VAL A 18 -6.96 -36.90 16.70
CA VAL A 18 -5.85 -36.11 17.22
C VAL A 18 -5.32 -35.22 16.11
N ASP A 19 -5.43 -33.91 16.30
CA ASP A 19 -5.16 -32.95 15.22
C ASP A 19 -3.74 -33.01 14.66
N ALA A 20 -2.74 -33.10 15.55
CA ALA A 20 -1.34 -33.23 15.16
C ALA A 20 -1.04 -34.46 14.29
N LYS A 21 -1.89 -35.49 14.32
CA LYS A 21 -1.74 -36.75 13.56
C LYS A 21 -2.78 -36.90 12.46
N PHE A 22 -3.71 -35.94 12.33
CA PHE A 22 -4.84 -36.03 11.43
C PHE A 22 -4.39 -36.19 9.98
N LEU A 23 -3.40 -35.41 9.54
CA LEU A 23 -2.91 -35.45 8.16
C LEU A 23 -2.32 -36.82 7.77
N GLU A 24 -1.50 -37.42 8.63
CA GLU A 24 -0.92 -38.76 8.42
C GLU A 24 -2.02 -39.84 8.38
N ALA A 25 -3.00 -39.73 9.26
CA ALA A 25 -4.10 -40.68 9.36
C ALA A 25 -5.06 -40.59 8.17
N VAL A 26 -5.38 -39.38 7.70
CA VAL A 26 -6.19 -39.14 6.50
C VAL A 26 -5.49 -39.67 5.25
N GLN A 27 -4.18 -39.45 5.11
CA GLN A 27 -3.41 -40.01 3.98
C GLN A 27 -3.48 -41.54 3.94
N THR A 28 -3.45 -42.19 5.11
CA THR A 28 -3.60 -43.64 5.20
C THR A 28 -5.02 -44.10 4.83
N LEU A 29 -6.04 -43.40 5.33
CA LEU A 29 -7.45 -43.66 5.00
C LEU A 29 -7.73 -43.47 3.49
N LEU A 30 -7.22 -42.39 2.88
CA LEU A 30 -7.36 -42.12 1.45
C LEU A 30 -6.77 -43.26 0.62
N ALA A 31 -5.55 -43.68 0.94
CA ALA A 31 -4.91 -44.76 0.22
C ALA A 31 -5.65 -46.11 0.35
N TRP A 32 -6.32 -46.38 1.47
CA TRP A 32 -7.18 -47.55 1.61
C TRP A 32 -8.47 -47.44 0.78
N LEU A 33 -9.07 -46.25 0.72
CA LEU A 33 -10.24 -45.97 -0.10
C LEU A 33 -9.93 -46.13 -1.60
N GLU A 34 -8.82 -45.56 -2.07
CA GLU A 34 -8.36 -45.62 -3.46
C GLU A 34 -8.01 -47.05 -3.91
N ARG A 35 -7.48 -47.87 -3.00
CA ARG A 35 -7.19 -49.29 -3.26
C ARG A 35 -8.42 -50.18 -3.28
N GLY A 36 -9.59 -49.67 -2.88
CA GLY A 36 -10.82 -50.45 -2.83
C GLY A 36 -10.90 -51.42 -1.65
N GLU A 37 -10.25 -51.11 -0.52
CA GLU A 37 -10.31 -51.93 0.71
C GLU A 37 -11.71 -51.89 1.39
N VAL A 38 -12.59 -51.00 0.92
CA VAL A 38 -13.99 -50.90 1.36
C VAL A 38 -14.83 -51.97 0.69
N ASN A 39 -15.36 -52.88 1.49
CA ASN A 39 -16.29 -53.92 1.06
C ASN A 39 -17.40 -54.09 2.09
N ARG A 40 -18.39 -54.96 1.81
CA ARG A 40 -19.54 -55.20 2.71
C ARG A 40 -19.17 -55.58 4.14
N ARG A 41 -17.98 -56.16 4.39
CA ARG A 41 -17.53 -56.53 5.73
C ARG A 41 -16.83 -55.37 6.45
N THR A 42 -16.11 -54.52 5.73
CA THR A 42 -15.31 -53.42 6.30
C THR A 42 -16.04 -52.06 6.29
N ALA A 43 -17.17 -51.96 5.58
CA ALA A 43 -17.91 -50.70 5.37
C ALA A 43 -18.21 -49.92 6.65
N ASN A 44 -18.60 -50.60 7.73
CA ASN A 44 -18.89 -49.94 9.01
C ASN A 44 -17.65 -49.26 9.61
N SER A 45 -16.49 -49.93 9.56
CA SER A 45 -15.23 -49.38 10.08
C SER A 45 -14.77 -48.15 9.28
N PHE A 46 -14.88 -48.21 7.96
CA PHE A 46 -14.60 -47.06 7.10
C PHE A 46 -15.58 -45.92 7.31
N TYR A 47 -16.87 -46.22 7.51
CA TYR A 47 -17.85 -45.21 7.85
C TYR A 47 -17.51 -44.49 9.17
N THR A 48 -17.07 -45.21 10.21
CA THR A 48 -16.59 -44.59 11.46
C THR A 48 -15.35 -43.71 11.25
N MET A 49 -14.42 -44.11 10.38
CA MET A 49 -13.27 -43.26 10.00
C MET A 49 -13.73 -41.98 9.28
N VAL A 50 -14.67 -42.10 8.34
CA VAL A 50 -15.27 -40.94 7.63
C VAL A 50 -16.04 -40.03 8.60
N GLN A 51 -16.75 -40.59 9.59
CA GLN A 51 -17.39 -39.80 10.64
C GLN A 51 -16.37 -39.01 11.47
N SER A 52 -15.21 -39.61 11.78
CA SER A 52 -14.12 -38.95 12.49
C SER A 52 -13.55 -37.79 11.66
N VAL A 53 -13.38 -37.98 10.36
CA VAL A 53 -13.01 -36.89 9.41
C VAL A 53 -14.06 -35.78 9.39
N ASN A 54 -15.35 -36.11 9.38
CA ASN A 54 -16.42 -35.10 9.43
C ASN A 54 -16.44 -34.33 10.77
N SER A 55 -16.04 -34.97 11.87
CA SER A 55 -15.86 -34.28 13.15
C SER A 55 -14.75 -33.24 13.09
N HIS A 56 -13.68 -33.49 12.33
CA HIS A 56 -12.61 -32.52 12.12
C HIS A 56 -13.08 -31.28 11.36
N ILE A 57 -14.01 -31.41 10.41
CA ILE A 57 -14.61 -30.25 9.71
C ILE A 57 -15.30 -29.33 10.72
N ARG A 58 -16.15 -29.87 11.61
CA ARG A 58 -16.81 -29.08 12.66
C ARG A 58 -15.80 -28.39 13.58
N ARG A 59 -14.74 -29.10 13.97
CA ARG A 59 -13.65 -28.54 14.78
C ARG A 59 -12.99 -27.36 14.07
N LEU A 60 -12.64 -27.50 12.79
CA LEU A 60 -12.01 -26.46 11.98
C LEU A 60 -12.91 -25.24 11.78
N MET A 61 -14.21 -25.45 11.59
CA MET A 61 -15.18 -24.34 11.50
C MET A 61 -15.25 -23.55 12.81
N ASN A 62 -15.28 -24.24 13.95
CA ASN A 62 -15.26 -23.59 15.26
C ASN A 62 -13.94 -22.86 15.54
N GLU A 63 -12.81 -23.46 15.12
CA GLU A 63 -11.50 -22.83 15.22
C GLU A 63 -11.41 -21.57 14.35
N LYS A 64 -11.90 -21.61 13.11
CA LYS A 64 -12.03 -20.43 12.25
C LYS A 64 -12.86 -19.35 12.93
N ALA A 65 -14.05 -19.68 13.44
CA ALA A 65 -14.91 -18.72 14.11
C ALA A 65 -14.24 -18.11 15.37
N ALA A 66 -13.46 -18.91 16.12
CA ALA A 66 -12.70 -18.41 17.25
C ALA A 66 -11.57 -17.45 16.82
N GLN A 67 -10.85 -17.78 15.74
CA GLN A 67 -9.81 -16.91 15.17
C GLN A 67 -10.39 -15.61 14.60
N ASP A 68 -11.54 -15.68 13.91
CA ASP A 68 -12.24 -14.50 13.41
C ASP A 68 -12.66 -13.58 14.57
N LYS A 69 -13.15 -14.15 15.68
CA LYS A 69 -13.49 -13.40 16.89
C LYS A 69 -12.25 -12.76 17.55
N GLU A 70 -11.15 -13.51 17.66
CA GLU A 70 -9.89 -13.00 18.23
C GLU A 70 -9.30 -11.87 17.38
N MET A 71 -9.42 -11.94 16.06
CA MET A 71 -9.04 -10.87 15.14
C MET A 71 -9.83 -9.59 15.42
N GLU A 72 -11.15 -9.70 15.56
CA GLU A 72 -12.01 -8.54 15.81
C GLU A 72 -11.73 -7.91 17.18
N GLU A 73 -11.55 -8.75 18.22
CA GLU A 73 -11.14 -8.28 19.55
C GLU A 73 -9.76 -7.57 19.51
N ALA A 74 -8.83 -8.05 18.67
CA ALA A 74 -7.53 -7.41 18.48
C ALA A 74 -7.63 -6.07 17.74
N LYS A 75 -8.49 -5.95 16.71
CA LYS A 75 -8.78 -4.68 16.02
C LYS A 75 -9.35 -3.65 17.00
N GLU A 76 -10.34 -4.03 17.80
CA GLU A 76 -10.92 -3.15 18.83
C GLU A 76 -9.89 -2.67 19.84
N LYS A 77 -9.03 -3.58 20.32
CA LYS A 77 -7.94 -3.24 21.23
C LYS A 77 -6.96 -2.24 20.62
N PHE A 78 -6.65 -2.39 19.34
CA PHE A 78 -5.80 -1.45 18.61
C PHE A 78 -6.46 -0.07 18.49
N LYS A 79 -7.74 0.00 18.11
CA LYS A 79 -8.50 1.25 18.04
C LYS A 79 -8.52 1.99 19.37
N LEU A 80 -8.76 1.27 20.48
CA LEU A 80 -8.73 1.84 21.82
C LEU A 80 -7.34 2.39 22.18
N ALA A 81 -6.27 1.66 21.84
CA ALA A 81 -4.91 2.13 22.06
C ALA A 81 -4.60 3.40 21.25
N LEU A 82 -4.99 3.43 19.96
CA LEU A 82 -4.79 4.58 19.09
C LEU A 82 -5.57 5.82 19.56
N SER A 83 -6.84 5.63 19.97
CA SER A 83 -7.65 6.68 20.60
C SER A 83 -6.99 7.22 21.88
N GLY A 84 -6.41 6.34 22.70
CA GLY A 84 -5.64 6.73 23.89
C GLY A 84 -4.40 7.57 23.58
N ILE A 85 -3.66 7.23 22.51
CA ILE A 85 -2.51 8.01 22.03
C ILE A 85 -2.98 9.39 21.53
N LEU A 86 -4.06 9.45 20.76
CA LEU A 86 -4.62 10.70 20.26
C LEU A 86 -5.01 11.65 21.40
N ALA A 87 -5.67 11.14 22.43
CA ALA A 87 -6.04 11.93 23.61
C ALA A 87 -4.80 12.52 24.33
N GLN A 88 -3.68 11.80 24.37
CA GLN A 88 -2.43 12.34 24.91
C GLN A 88 -1.87 13.47 24.03
N PHE A 89 -1.90 13.30 22.70
CA PHE A 89 -1.49 14.36 21.76
C PHE A 89 -2.36 15.62 21.89
N GLU A 90 -3.68 15.47 22.05
CA GLU A 90 -4.58 16.59 22.29
C GLU A 90 -4.19 17.38 23.56
N GLN A 91 -3.88 16.68 24.65
CA GLN A 91 -3.44 17.30 25.89
C GLN A 91 -2.08 18.01 25.72
N ILE A 92 -1.14 17.40 25.01
CA ILE A 92 0.17 18.01 24.70
C ILE A 92 -0.02 19.29 23.89
N VAL A 93 -0.84 19.23 22.83
CA VAL A 93 -1.14 20.38 22.00
C VAL A 93 -1.85 21.48 22.80
N ALA A 94 -2.74 21.13 23.73
CA ALA A 94 -3.39 22.10 24.62
C ALA A 94 -2.39 22.82 25.55
N VAL A 95 -1.35 22.13 26.01
CA VAL A 95 -0.25 22.74 26.78
C VAL A 95 0.51 23.74 25.91
N TYR A 96 0.88 23.38 24.68
CA TYR A 96 1.58 24.29 23.79
C TYR A 96 0.73 25.51 23.42
N HIS A 97 -0.55 25.33 23.09
CA HIS A 97 -1.48 26.44 22.88
C HIS A 97 -1.55 27.36 24.09
N SER A 98 -1.57 26.81 25.31
CA SER A 98 -1.59 27.60 26.53
C SER A 98 -0.27 28.34 26.77
N ALA A 99 0.87 27.74 26.43
CA ALA A 99 2.19 28.38 26.48
C ALA A 99 2.33 29.52 25.45
N CYS A 100 1.64 29.42 24.31
CA CYS A 100 1.58 30.47 23.28
C CYS A 100 0.64 31.64 23.63
N LYS A 101 -0.19 31.54 24.68
CA LYS A 101 -1.03 32.66 25.14
C LYS A 101 -0.17 33.76 25.76
N GLN A 102 -0.51 35.01 25.49
CA GLN A 102 0.25 36.19 25.94
C GLN A 102 0.66 36.14 27.42
N LYS A 103 -0.25 35.68 28.30
CA LYS A 103 -0.03 35.53 29.75
C LYS A 103 1.20 34.69 30.11
N ALA A 104 1.51 33.64 29.33
CA ALA A 104 2.70 32.81 29.50
C ALA A 104 3.82 33.23 28.55
N TRP A 105 3.45 33.54 27.30
CA TRP A 105 4.35 33.86 26.20
C TRP A 105 5.36 34.95 26.52
N ASP A 106 4.92 36.03 27.17
CA ASP A 106 5.79 37.18 27.45
C ASP A 106 6.88 36.90 28.49
N HIS A 107 6.73 35.83 29.29
CA HIS A 107 7.72 35.39 30.26
C HIS A 107 8.81 34.51 29.64
N PHE A 108 8.56 33.91 28.46
CA PHE A 108 9.56 33.09 27.78
C PHE A 108 10.58 33.95 27.03
N THR A 109 11.81 33.48 26.94
CA THR A 109 12.85 34.11 26.11
C THR A 109 12.56 33.93 24.62
N LYS A 110 13.17 34.76 23.77
CA LYS A 110 13.01 34.66 22.31
C LYS A 110 13.38 33.28 21.75
N ALA A 111 14.42 32.64 22.30
CA ALA A 111 14.83 31.30 21.89
C ALA A 111 13.80 30.23 22.31
N GLN A 112 13.31 30.30 23.55
CA GLN A 112 12.27 29.39 24.05
C GLN A 112 10.97 29.51 23.24
N ARG A 113 10.53 30.73 22.93
CA ARG A 113 9.36 30.98 22.08
C ARG A 113 9.48 30.32 20.70
N LYS A 114 10.65 30.43 20.07
CA LYS A 114 10.92 29.77 18.79
C LYS A 114 10.79 28.25 18.91
N ASN A 115 11.37 27.65 19.95
CA ASN A 115 11.27 26.20 20.18
C ASN A 115 9.83 25.76 20.46
N ILE A 116 9.10 26.46 21.34
CA ILE A 116 7.69 26.17 21.66
C ILE A 116 6.81 26.21 20.41
N SER A 117 7.00 27.23 19.55
CA SER A 117 6.25 27.33 18.29
C SER A 117 6.53 26.17 17.34
N VAL A 118 7.80 25.73 17.24
CA VAL A 118 8.18 24.57 16.42
C VAL A 118 7.56 23.29 16.98
N TRP A 119 7.68 23.05 18.28
CA TRP A 119 7.11 21.86 18.93
C TRP A 119 5.58 21.84 18.86
N CYS A 120 4.91 22.98 18.99
CA CYS A 120 3.46 23.10 18.82
C CYS A 120 3.03 22.62 17.44
N LYS A 121 3.70 23.12 16.40
CA LYS A 121 3.41 22.74 15.02
C LYS A 121 3.67 21.25 14.77
N GLN A 122 4.79 20.71 15.24
CA GLN A 122 5.11 19.29 15.11
C GLN A 122 4.10 18.39 15.84
N ALA A 123 3.66 18.78 17.04
CA ALA A 123 2.67 18.03 17.79
C ALA A 123 1.28 18.07 17.14
N GLU A 124 0.89 19.19 16.52
CA GLU A 124 -0.33 19.30 15.73
C GLU A 124 -0.31 18.43 14.47
N GLU A 125 0.81 18.42 13.75
CA GLU A 125 1.01 17.56 12.58
C GLU A 125 0.90 16.07 12.97
N LEU A 126 1.57 15.64 14.04
CA LEU A 126 1.48 14.28 14.54
C LEU A 126 0.08 13.92 15.03
N ARG A 127 -0.59 14.82 15.76
CA ARG A 127 -1.98 14.60 16.21
C ARG A 127 -2.92 14.40 15.01
N ASN A 128 -2.79 15.23 13.98
CA ASN A 128 -3.64 15.12 12.79
C ASN A 128 -3.41 13.81 12.06
N LEU A 129 -2.15 13.36 11.92
CA LEU A 129 -1.84 12.07 11.31
C LEU A 129 -2.53 10.89 12.03
N HIS A 130 -2.44 10.84 13.37
CA HIS A 130 -3.09 9.79 14.15
C HIS A 130 -4.62 9.91 14.15
N ASN A 131 -5.14 11.14 14.00
CA ASN A 131 -6.58 11.36 13.84
C ASN A 131 -7.06 10.83 12.49
N ASP A 132 -6.34 11.11 11.41
CA ASP A 132 -6.64 10.63 10.06
C ASP A 132 -6.58 9.10 10.01
N GLU A 133 -5.56 8.47 10.60
CA GLU A 133 -5.46 7.01 10.71
C GLU A 133 -6.67 6.39 11.43
N LEU A 134 -7.11 6.99 12.55
CA LEU A 134 -8.30 6.53 13.27
C LEU A 134 -9.59 6.73 12.46
N MET A 135 -9.68 7.79 11.66
CA MET A 135 -10.84 8.09 10.82
C MET A 135 -10.92 7.19 9.59
N ASP A 136 -9.78 6.80 9.01
CA ASP A 136 -9.72 5.84 7.91
C ASP A 136 -10.15 4.44 8.36
N ILE A 137 -9.71 3.99 9.54
CA ILE A 137 -10.16 2.73 10.17
C ILE A 137 -11.69 2.72 10.35
N ARG A 138 -12.25 3.80 10.90
CA ARG A 138 -13.72 3.94 11.06
C ARG A 138 -14.48 3.93 9.73
N ARG A 139 -13.89 4.46 8.67
CA ARG A 139 -14.51 4.48 7.33
C ARG A 139 -14.53 3.10 6.71
N GLU A 140 -13.44 2.34 6.84
CA GLU A 140 -13.32 0.96 6.37
C GLU A 140 -14.38 0.07 7.03
N GLU A 141 -14.54 0.17 8.35
CA GLU A 141 -15.55 -0.59 9.12
C GLU A 141 -17.00 -0.21 8.78
N ALA A 142 -17.29 1.08 8.56
CA ALA A 142 -18.63 1.52 8.16
C ALA A 142 -19.05 0.96 6.79
N MET A 143 -18.08 0.56 5.95
CA MET A 143 -18.33 -0.08 4.66
C MET A 143 -18.47 -1.61 4.77
N GLU A 144 -17.98 -2.24 5.85
CA GLU A 144 -18.09 -3.69 6.10
C GLU A 144 -19.44 -4.11 6.70
N MET A 145 -20.23 -3.17 7.24
CA MET A 145 -21.49 -3.43 7.95
C MET A 145 -22.76 -3.28 7.10
N SER A 146 -22.64 -3.12 5.78
CA SER A 146 -23.79 -2.80 4.90
C SER A 146 -24.47 -4.00 4.22
N ASP A 147 -24.10 -5.25 4.54
CA ASP A 147 -24.58 -6.44 3.81
C ASP A 147 -25.34 -7.47 4.66
N ASP A 148 -25.88 -7.06 5.82
CA ASP A 148 -26.73 -7.93 6.66
C ASP A 148 -28.19 -7.46 6.57
N ASP A 149 -28.80 -7.67 5.39
CA ASP A 149 -30.26 -7.68 5.24
C ASP A 149 -30.71 -9.05 5.75
N GLU A 150 -31.04 -9.11 7.05
CA GLU A 150 -31.43 -10.34 7.75
C GLU A 150 -32.63 -11.02 7.07
N GLU A 151 -32.37 -12.15 6.41
CA GLU A 151 -33.37 -13.16 6.03
C GLU A 151 -33.91 -13.80 7.34
N ALA A 152 -34.79 -13.09 8.04
CA ALA A 152 -35.43 -13.58 9.25
C ALA A 152 -36.47 -14.66 8.90
N GLU A 153 -36.13 -15.92 9.22
CA GLU A 153 -37.02 -17.06 9.20
C GLU A 153 -38.33 -16.79 9.94
N SER A 154 -39.43 -17.25 9.33
CA SER A 154 -40.77 -17.24 9.91
C SER A 154 -40.97 -18.40 10.89
N PRO A 155 -41.80 -18.18 11.94
CA PRO A 155 -42.71 -19.21 12.39
C PRO A 155 -44.16 -18.70 12.34
N GLU A 156 -45.03 -19.56 11.80
CA GLU A 156 -46.47 -19.36 11.61
C GLU A 156 -47.22 -19.06 12.93
N ILE A 157 -48.24 -18.17 12.86
CA ILE A 157 -49.68 -18.46 13.14
C ILE A 157 -50.43 -17.13 13.43
N LYS A 158 -51.31 -16.74 12.50
CA LYS A 158 -52.54 -15.91 12.64
C LYS A 158 -52.44 -14.40 12.95
N GLU A 159 -51.82 -13.61 12.08
CA GLU A 159 -52.10 -12.16 11.95
C GLU A 159 -52.02 -11.69 10.48
N THR A 160 -52.72 -12.36 9.57
CA THR A 160 -52.48 -12.24 8.12
C THR A 160 -53.14 -11.04 7.42
N GLU A 161 -53.93 -10.21 8.10
CA GLU A 161 -54.55 -9.02 7.46
C GLU A 161 -53.97 -7.71 7.99
N GLU A 162 -53.69 -7.59 9.30
CA GLU A 162 -53.12 -6.37 9.88
C GLU A 162 -51.62 -6.22 9.52
N SER A 163 -50.86 -7.31 9.54
CA SER A 163 -49.44 -7.32 9.14
C SER A 163 -49.24 -6.94 7.65
N VAL A 164 -50.09 -7.45 6.75
CA VAL A 164 -50.00 -7.14 5.31
C VAL A 164 -50.35 -5.67 5.04
N LEU A 165 -51.37 -5.14 5.74
CA LEU A 165 -51.76 -3.74 5.62
C LEU A 165 -50.72 -2.78 6.21
N VAL A 166 -50.07 -3.15 7.31
CA VAL A 166 -48.95 -2.39 7.89
C VAL A 166 -47.76 -2.37 6.93
N SER A 167 -47.35 -3.53 6.40
CA SER A 167 -46.27 -3.64 5.41
C SER A 167 -46.57 -2.86 4.13
N GLN A 168 -47.81 -2.89 3.63
CA GLN A 168 -48.22 -2.08 2.48
C GLN A 168 -48.22 -0.59 2.80
N THR A 169 -48.63 -0.20 4.01
CA THR A 169 -48.61 1.19 4.47
C THR A 169 -47.18 1.70 4.61
N ASP A 170 -46.26 0.88 5.09
CA ASP A 170 -44.86 1.26 5.28
C ASP A 170 -44.11 1.32 3.95
N ALA A 171 -44.38 0.41 3.00
CA ALA A 171 -43.87 0.51 1.64
C ALA A 171 -44.35 1.80 0.93
N LEU A 172 -45.62 2.17 1.11
CA LEU A 172 -46.15 3.43 0.56
C LEU A 172 -45.56 4.67 1.26
N LYS A 173 -45.24 4.60 2.56
CA LYS A 173 -44.53 5.68 3.26
C LYS A 173 -43.11 5.82 2.78
N GLU A 174 -42.42 4.72 2.52
CA GLU A 174 -41.07 4.71 1.99
C GLU A 174 -41.02 5.28 0.57
N GLU A 175 -41.96 4.87 -0.29
CA GLU A 175 -42.14 5.48 -1.61
C GLU A 175 -42.45 6.97 -1.51
N ASN A 176 -43.31 7.39 -0.57
CA ASN A 176 -43.61 8.81 -0.33
C ASN A 176 -42.38 9.60 0.15
N ASN A 177 -41.56 9.00 1.01
CA ASN A 177 -40.30 9.61 1.47
C ASN A 177 -39.29 9.71 0.33
N SER A 178 -39.16 8.68 -0.50
CA SER A 178 -38.32 8.68 -1.69
C SER A 178 -38.75 9.79 -2.67
N LEU A 179 -40.06 9.89 -2.94
CA LEU A 179 -40.62 10.95 -3.77
C LEU A 179 -40.41 12.35 -3.18
N ARG A 180 -40.50 12.51 -1.85
CA ARG A 180 -40.18 13.77 -1.17
C ARG A 180 -38.71 14.16 -1.37
N CYS A 181 -37.78 13.22 -1.14
CA CYS A 181 -36.36 13.46 -1.37
C CYS A 181 -36.08 13.83 -2.83
N GLN A 182 -36.75 13.17 -3.78
CA GLN A 182 -36.60 13.46 -5.19
C GLN A 182 -37.16 14.84 -5.57
N LEU A 183 -38.30 15.24 -5.00
CA LEU A 183 -38.86 16.58 -5.17
C LEU A 183 -37.96 17.66 -4.57
N ASP A 184 -37.36 17.41 -3.40
CA ASP A 184 -36.41 18.35 -2.79
C ASP A 184 -35.13 18.47 -3.64
N ALA A 185 -34.65 17.38 -4.24
CA ALA A 185 -33.54 17.41 -5.18
C ALA A 185 -33.86 18.26 -6.42
N TYR A 186 -35.02 18.04 -7.06
CA TYR A 186 -35.46 18.86 -8.19
C TYR A 186 -35.71 20.32 -7.79
N ARG A 187 -36.23 20.57 -6.59
CA ARG A 187 -36.40 21.92 -6.07
C ARG A 187 -35.05 22.63 -5.92
N ASN A 188 -34.05 21.94 -5.38
CA ASN A 188 -32.69 22.46 -5.25
C ASN A 188 -32.05 22.71 -6.62
N GLU A 189 -32.23 21.81 -7.58
CA GLU A 189 -31.71 21.97 -8.94
C GLU A 189 -32.35 23.17 -9.65
N VAL A 190 -33.66 23.36 -9.50
CA VAL A 190 -34.37 24.54 -10.02
C VAL A 190 -33.90 25.82 -9.33
N GLU A 191 -33.63 25.79 -8.02
CA GLU A 191 -33.10 26.93 -7.29
C GLU A 191 -31.66 27.27 -7.72
N LEU A 192 -30.85 26.25 -8.01
CA LEU A 192 -29.50 26.39 -8.57
C LEU A 192 -29.56 27.00 -9.98
N LEU A 193 -30.44 26.51 -10.85
CA LEU A 193 -30.63 27.04 -12.21
C LEU A 193 -31.17 28.48 -12.20
N LYS A 194 -32.06 28.82 -11.25
CA LYS A 194 -32.50 30.20 -11.03
C LYS A 194 -31.36 31.09 -10.54
N GLN A 195 -30.50 30.56 -9.67
CA GLN A 195 -29.31 31.28 -9.19
C GLN A 195 -28.29 31.47 -10.31
N GLU A 196 -28.10 30.47 -11.19
CA GLU A 196 -27.24 30.57 -12.37
C GLU A 196 -27.80 31.57 -13.40
N GLN A 197 -29.11 31.57 -13.67
CA GLN A 197 -29.74 32.60 -14.51
C GLN A 197 -29.67 34.00 -13.89
N GLY A 198 -29.83 34.11 -12.56
CA GLY A 198 -29.68 35.38 -11.85
C GLY A 198 -28.23 35.91 -11.88
N ARG A 199 -27.24 35.03 -11.75
CA ARG A 199 -25.81 35.35 -11.85
C ARG A 199 -25.34 35.65 -13.27
N ALA A 200 -25.99 35.09 -14.29
CA ALA A 200 -25.67 35.40 -15.69
C ALA A 200 -26.07 36.83 -16.11
N GLY A 201 -26.92 37.50 -15.32
CA GLY A 201 -27.47 38.83 -15.66
C GLY A 201 -26.94 40.01 -14.85
N GLN A 202 -26.41 39.83 -13.62
CA GLN A 202 -25.96 40.94 -12.78
C GLN A 202 -24.74 40.59 -11.91
N GLU A 203 -23.64 41.27 -12.26
CA GLU A 203 -22.49 41.71 -11.43
C GLU A 203 -21.34 40.74 -11.04
N ASP A 204 -20.13 41.25 -11.30
CA ASP A 204 -18.77 40.83 -10.86
C ASP A 204 -18.03 39.66 -11.55
N GLU A 205 -18.01 39.63 -12.88
CA GLU A 205 -16.85 39.07 -13.61
C GLU A 205 -15.84 40.22 -13.81
N PRO A 206 -14.59 40.14 -13.29
CA PRO A 206 -13.58 41.16 -13.59
C PRO A 206 -13.42 41.21 -15.09
N SER A 207 -13.66 42.38 -15.70
CA SER A 207 -13.60 42.56 -17.16
C SER A 207 -12.43 41.76 -17.75
N LYS A 208 -12.63 41.09 -18.89
CA LYS A 208 -11.61 40.21 -19.50
C LYS A 208 -10.21 40.85 -19.55
N ASP A 209 -10.12 42.18 -19.63
CA ASP A 209 -8.88 42.97 -19.53
C ASP A 209 -8.19 42.93 -18.14
N GLN A 210 -8.94 42.91 -17.04
CA GLN A 210 -8.41 42.73 -15.68
C GLN A 210 -7.87 41.31 -15.47
N GLN A 211 -8.57 40.27 -15.92
CA GLN A 211 -8.06 38.90 -15.89
C GLN A 211 -6.76 38.76 -16.69
N LEU A 212 -6.70 39.37 -17.88
CA LEU A 212 -5.52 39.33 -18.75
C LEU A 212 -4.33 40.06 -18.11
N LYS A 213 -4.57 41.18 -17.40
CA LYS A 213 -3.54 41.88 -16.62
C LYS A 213 -3.00 41.05 -15.46
N ILE A 214 -3.87 40.36 -14.71
CA ILE A 214 -3.44 39.52 -13.57
C ILE A 214 -2.60 38.34 -14.08
N LEU A 215 -3.02 37.70 -15.17
CA LEU A 215 -2.26 36.63 -15.82
C LEU A 215 -0.90 37.12 -16.33
N GLN A 216 -0.85 38.29 -16.96
CA GLN A 216 0.38 38.89 -17.45
C GLN A 216 1.35 39.23 -16.30
N GLN A 217 0.84 39.76 -15.19
CA GLN A 217 1.64 40.07 -14.01
C GLN A 217 2.15 38.81 -13.31
N THR A 218 1.34 37.74 -13.27
CA THR A 218 1.72 36.43 -12.73
C THR A 218 2.81 35.78 -13.59
N LEU A 219 2.67 35.83 -14.92
CA LEU A 219 3.64 35.31 -15.86
C LEU A 219 4.99 36.04 -15.73
N GLN A 220 4.97 37.37 -15.58
CA GLN A 220 6.17 38.17 -15.37
C GLN A 220 6.87 37.82 -14.05
N GLY A 221 6.11 37.63 -12.96
CA GLY A 221 6.66 37.18 -11.68
C GLY A 221 7.28 35.78 -11.77
N MET A 222 6.64 34.86 -12.48
CA MET A 222 7.16 33.51 -12.69
C MET A 222 8.45 33.51 -13.53
N GLN A 223 8.53 34.33 -14.58
CA GLN A 223 9.77 34.51 -15.35
C GLN A 223 10.92 35.04 -14.50
N GLN A 224 10.67 36.02 -13.63
CA GLN A 224 11.69 36.52 -12.69
C GLN A 224 12.14 35.44 -11.70
N HIS A 225 11.21 34.61 -11.22
CA HIS A 225 11.55 33.51 -10.32
C HIS A 225 12.41 32.44 -11.02
N LEU A 226 12.09 32.09 -12.26
CA LEU A 226 12.88 31.16 -13.07
C LEU A 226 14.29 31.69 -13.34
N GLN A 227 14.44 32.98 -13.62
CA GLN A 227 15.75 33.61 -13.79
C GLN A 227 16.57 33.54 -12.50
N LYS A 228 15.95 33.83 -11.35
CA LYS A 228 16.62 33.74 -10.05
C LYS A 228 17.03 32.30 -9.70
N LEU A 229 16.19 31.31 -10.00
CA LEU A 229 16.54 29.89 -9.80
C LEU A 229 17.71 29.46 -10.68
N LYS A 230 17.78 29.98 -11.91
CA LYS A 230 18.91 29.71 -12.81
C LYS A 230 20.21 30.28 -12.25
N GLU A 231 20.20 31.53 -11.79
CA GLU A 231 21.36 32.16 -11.14
C GLU A 231 21.79 31.43 -9.86
N ASP A 232 20.84 30.95 -9.06
CA ASP A 232 21.11 30.16 -7.86
C ASP A 232 21.71 28.78 -8.18
N CYS A 233 21.28 28.14 -9.28
CA CYS A 233 21.87 26.88 -9.75
C CYS A 233 23.31 27.08 -10.22
N GLU A 234 23.57 28.11 -11.05
CA GLU A 234 24.92 28.45 -11.51
C GLU A 234 25.85 28.77 -10.34
N ARG A 235 25.36 29.46 -9.31
CA ARG A 235 26.12 29.73 -8.08
C ARG A 235 26.47 28.45 -7.32
N ARG A 236 25.51 27.52 -7.17
CA ARG A 236 25.75 26.23 -6.51
C ARG A 236 26.73 25.35 -7.28
N GLU A 237 26.69 25.37 -8.61
CA GLU A 237 27.68 24.66 -9.43
C GLU A 237 29.10 25.21 -9.22
N ALA A 238 29.24 26.54 -9.17
CA ALA A 238 30.54 27.17 -8.88
C ALA A 238 31.07 26.84 -7.48
N GLU A 239 30.20 26.83 -6.46
CA GLU A 239 30.55 26.42 -5.10
C GLU A 239 30.97 24.94 -5.03
N LEU A 240 30.27 24.07 -5.75
CA LEU A 240 30.60 22.65 -5.83
C LEU A 240 31.97 22.43 -6.48
N GLU A 241 32.29 23.15 -7.55
CA GLU A 241 33.58 23.01 -8.21
C GLU A 241 34.73 23.48 -7.31
N LYS A 242 34.54 24.60 -6.61
CA LYS A 242 35.49 25.06 -5.58
C LYS A 242 35.68 24.03 -4.47
N ALA A 243 34.60 23.41 -3.98
CA ALA A 243 34.68 22.37 -2.96
C ALA A 243 35.43 21.12 -3.44
N LYS A 244 35.30 20.75 -4.73
CA LYS A 244 36.10 19.66 -5.32
C LYS A 244 37.59 20.02 -5.37
N GLU A 245 37.93 21.25 -5.74
CA GLU A 245 39.32 21.72 -5.74
C GLU A 245 39.92 21.69 -4.33
N GLU A 246 39.18 22.18 -3.33
CA GLU A 246 39.57 22.14 -1.91
C GLU A 246 39.75 20.69 -1.42
N LYS A 247 38.86 19.78 -1.80
CA LYS A 247 38.98 18.35 -1.49
C LYS A 247 40.26 17.74 -2.08
N ILE A 248 40.56 18.01 -3.36
CA ILE A 248 41.78 17.52 -4.01
C ILE A 248 43.03 18.07 -3.30
N GLN A 249 43.01 19.32 -2.86
CA GLN A 249 44.12 19.90 -2.10
C GLN A 249 44.29 19.22 -0.73
N LEU A 250 43.20 18.89 -0.04
CA LEU A 250 43.22 18.21 1.24
C LEU A 250 43.70 16.76 1.11
N ASP A 251 43.26 16.04 0.08
CA ASP A 251 43.72 14.68 -0.22
C ASP A 251 45.25 14.66 -0.46
N LYS A 252 45.78 15.63 -1.23
CA LYS A 252 47.23 15.80 -1.42
C LYS A 252 48.00 16.14 -0.13
N LEU A 253 47.36 16.77 0.85
CA LEU A 253 47.96 17.03 2.16
C LEU A 253 47.95 15.77 3.04
N LEU A 254 46.85 15.02 3.01
CA LEU A 254 46.73 13.74 3.70
C LEU A 254 47.75 12.73 3.22
N GLU A 255 47.99 12.64 1.91
CA GLU A 255 48.99 11.75 1.34
C GLU A 255 50.41 12.10 1.79
N ARG A 256 50.75 13.40 1.77
CA ARG A 256 52.04 13.90 2.32
C ARG A 256 52.18 13.65 3.83
N LEU A 257 51.10 13.66 4.60
CA LEU A 257 51.13 13.35 6.03
C LEU A 257 51.29 11.84 6.28
N LYS A 258 50.62 11.00 5.49
CA LYS A 258 50.79 9.53 5.53
C LYS A 258 52.22 9.11 5.18
N GLU A 259 52.80 9.68 4.12
CA GLU A 259 54.20 9.43 3.75
C GLU A 259 55.17 9.80 4.88
N LYS A 260 54.95 10.92 5.57
CA LYS A 260 55.74 11.32 6.73
C LYS A 260 55.57 10.38 7.92
N GLN A 261 54.39 9.83 8.12
CA GLN A 261 54.11 8.88 9.21
C GLN A 261 54.75 7.52 8.95
N GLU A 262 54.77 7.04 7.70
CA GLU A 262 55.47 5.81 7.33
C GLU A 262 57.00 5.95 7.42
N LEU A 263 57.55 7.11 7.07
CA LEU A 263 58.97 7.42 7.25
C LEU A 263 59.39 7.51 8.74
N ALA A 264 58.47 7.88 9.64
CA ALA A 264 58.71 7.91 11.09
C ALA A 264 58.59 6.53 11.77
N ALA A 265 57.78 5.62 11.22
CA ALA A 265 57.57 4.27 11.77
C ALA A 265 58.67 3.26 11.42
N GLY A 266 59.63 3.62 10.56
CA GLY A 266 60.73 2.76 10.13
C GLY A 266 61.94 2.65 11.08
N SER A 267 61.92 3.29 12.26
CA SER A 267 63.12 3.41 13.11
C SER A 267 63.17 2.53 14.37
N ASP A 268 62.14 1.78 14.75
CA ASP A 268 62.20 0.98 15.99
C ASP A 268 61.64 -0.44 15.82
N ARG A 269 62.54 -1.41 15.64
CA ARG A 269 62.31 -2.83 15.98
C ARG A 269 63.60 -3.51 16.45
N GLU A 270 63.81 -3.55 17.77
CA GLU A 270 64.53 -4.64 18.43
C GLU A 270 63.92 -4.96 19.80
N LYS A 271 63.63 -6.26 20.01
CA LYS A 271 63.51 -7.02 21.28
C LYS A 271 62.33 -6.65 22.21
N ASP A 272 61.66 -7.53 22.94
CA ASP A 272 61.90 -8.92 23.31
C ASP A 272 60.58 -9.58 23.78
N SER A 273 60.61 -10.89 23.94
CA SER A 273 59.51 -11.80 24.32
C SER A 273 59.10 -11.70 25.81
N MET A 274 57.82 -11.97 26.15
CA MET A 274 57.36 -13.06 27.06
C MET A 274 55.84 -12.96 27.36
N GLU A 275 55.27 -14.10 27.71
CA GLU A 275 53.87 -14.56 27.75
C GLU A 275 52.92 -13.92 28.80
N ALA A 276 51.61 -13.88 28.50
CA ALA A 276 50.53 -14.37 29.37
C ALA A 276 49.15 -14.40 28.66
N LYS A 277 48.38 -15.44 28.98
CA LYS A 277 47.11 -15.92 28.39
C LYS A 277 45.90 -14.96 28.48
N GLY A 278 45.00 -15.07 27.51
CA GLY A 278 43.57 -14.70 27.62
C GLY A 278 42.82 -14.80 26.29
N GLN A 279 41.72 -15.58 26.25
CA GLN A 279 40.79 -15.84 25.13
C GLN A 279 40.25 -14.53 24.51
N ASP A 280 39.87 -14.41 23.22
CA ASP A 280 38.83 -15.15 22.50
C ASP A 280 38.81 -14.71 21.00
N SER A 281 38.18 -15.56 20.16
CA SER A 281 37.53 -15.31 18.86
C SER A 281 38.31 -14.80 17.62
N GLY A 282 38.67 -15.75 16.74
CA GLY A 282 37.90 -15.94 15.50
C GLY A 282 38.35 -15.26 14.18
N LEU A 283 39.21 -15.98 13.43
CA LEU A 283 39.19 -16.19 11.95
C LEU A 283 39.45 -14.98 11.03
N SER A 284 40.68 -14.79 10.52
CA SER A 284 41.40 -15.51 9.44
C SER A 284 41.21 -14.92 8.02
N ASN A 285 42.10 -13.99 7.72
CA ASN A 285 42.91 -13.85 6.51
C ASN A 285 43.02 -15.11 5.60
N ILE A 286 42.87 -14.97 4.27
CA ILE A 286 43.90 -15.26 3.22
C ILE A 286 43.28 -15.30 1.79
N CYS A 287 43.74 -14.36 0.96
CA CYS A 287 44.30 -14.47 -0.40
C CYS A 287 43.71 -15.42 -1.49
N SER A 288 43.25 -14.79 -2.58
CA SER A 288 43.45 -15.05 -4.03
C SER A 288 43.68 -16.46 -4.58
N LYS A 289 42.86 -16.87 -5.58
CA LYS A 289 43.28 -17.29 -6.96
C LYS A 289 42.09 -17.68 -7.88
N SER A 290 41.93 -16.87 -8.95
CA SER A 290 41.66 -17.22 -10.37
C SER A 290 40.31 -17.79 -10.86
N PRO A 291 39.99 -17.60 -12.16
CA PRO A 291 38.65 -17.63 -12.78
C PRO A 291 38.34 -18.93 -13.55
N GLU A 292 37.24 -18.91 -14.34
CA GLU A 292 36.65 -19.99 -15.19
C GLU A 292 35.68 -20.89 -14.42
N LYS A 293 34.47 -21.26 -14.86
CA LYS A 293 33.72 -21.30 -16.13
C LYS A 293 32.29 -21.69 -15.63
N GLU A 294 31.14 -21.24 -16.12
CA GLU A 294 30.57 -21.41 -17.47
C GLU A 294 29.15 -20.78 -17.36
N ARG A 295 28.88 -19.65 -18.03
CA ARG A 295 28.09 -19.54 -19.28
C ARG A 295 26.61 -19.93 -19.09
N LEU A 296 25.64 -19.01 -19.14
CA LEU A 296 25.02 -18.40 -20.35
C LEU A 296 23.80 -17.61 -19.79
N LEU A 297 23.63 -16.29 -19.86
CA LEU A 297 23.39 -15.43 -21.00
C LEU A 297 23.20 -14.00 -20.42
N GLU A 298 24.27 -13.21 -20.32
CA GLU A 298 24.13 -11.77 -20.12
C GLU A 298 24.85 -11.05 -21.26
N LYS A 299 24.18 -11.00 -22.40
CA LYS A 299 24.47 -10.04 -23.46
C LYS A 299 23.21 -9.22 -23.68
N GLY A 300 23.14 -8.06 -23.02
CA GLY A 300 22.11 -7.09 -23.31
C GLY A 300 21.93 -6.04 -22.22
N LEU A 301 22.69 -4.95 -22.37
CA LEU A 301 22.48 -3.63 -21.78
C LEU A 301 22.95 -3.39 -20.33
N HIS A 302 23.96 -2.52 -20.23
CA HIS A 302 24.12 -1.57 -19.14
C HIS A 302 22.75 -1.02 -18.71
N CYS A 303 22.28 -1.45 -17.56
CA CYS A 303 21.05 -0.98 -16.96
C CYS A 303 21.39 -0.38 -15.60
N ASN A 304 21.23 0.93 -15.46
CA ASN A 304 21.31 1.60 -14.17
C ASN A 304 20.27 0.95 -13.23
N PRO A 305 20.63 0.46 -12.04
CA PRO A 305 19.69 -0.13 -11.09
C PRO A 305 18.49 0.79 -10.79
N LEU A 306 18.76 2.10 -10.73
CA LEU A 306 17.74 3.14 -10.52
C LEU A 306 16.72 3.25 -11.66
N ARG A 307 17.09 2.87 -12.89
CA ARG A 307 16.18 2.86 -14.03
C ARG A 307 15.24 1.65 -13.99
N LEU A 308 15.71 0.50 -13.51
CA LEU A 308 14.85 -0.68 -13.32
C LEU A 308 13.79 -0.44 -12.26
N GLU A 309 14.14 0.24 -11.17
CA GLU A 309 13.20 0.55 -10.10
C GLU A 309 12.10 1.52 -10.58
N ARG A 310 12.49 2.58 -11.31
CA ARG A 310 11.54 3.49 -11.97
C ARG A 310 10.62 2.75 -12.96
N ASP A 311 11.19 1.89 -13.81
CA ASP A 311 10.42 1.10 -14.76
C ASP A 311 9.44 0.16 -14.05
N ALA A 312 9.86 -0.50 -12.96
CA ALA A 312 9.00 -1.40 -12.17
C ALA A 312 7.82 -0.65 -11.51
N LEU A 313 8.07 0.55 -10.97
CA LEU A 313 7.01 1.40 -10.41
C LEU A 313 6.00 1.83 -11.48
N LEU A 314 6.50 2.27 -12.65
CA LEU A 314 5.62 2.62 -13.77
C LEU A 314 4.79 1.43 -14.23
N VAL A 315 5.38 0.25 -14.33
CA VAL A 315 4.64 -0.99 -14.67
C VAL A 315 3.56 -1.26 -13.64
N GLY A 316 3.84 -1.12 -12.34
CA GLY A 316 2.86 -1.31 -11.28
C GLY A 316 1.67 -0.36 -11.42
N ILE A 317 1.94 0.94 -11.57
CA ILE A 317 0.89 1.97 -11.69
C ILE A 317 0.08 1.81 -12.99
N ILE A 318 0.73 1.51 -14.12
CA ILE A 318 0.04 1.28 -15.40
C ILE A 318 -0.81 0.02 -15.32
N SER A 319 -0.33 -1.03 -14.63
CA SER A 319 -1.08 -2.28 -14.46
C SER A 319 -2.35 -2.06 -13.64
N THR A 320 -2.28 -1.35 -12.52
CA THR A 320 -3.46 -1.06 -11.69
C THR A 320 -4.45 -0.16 -12.42
N PHE A 321 -3.97 0.85 -13.16
CA PHE A 321 -4.80 1.70 -14.00
C PHE A 321 -5.53 0.88 -15.07
N LEU A 322 -4.80 0.08 -15.86
CA LEU A 322 -5.41 -0.68 -16.95
C LEU A 322 -6.30 -1.83 -16.46
N HIS A 323 -6.10 -2.33 -15.23
CA HIS A 323 -6.92 -3.38 -14.65
C HIS A 323 -8.39 -2.93 -14.46
N VAL A 324 -8.60 -1.66 -14.10
CA VAL A 324 -9.95 -1.08 -13.97
C VAL A 324 -10.54 -0.60 -15.31
N HIS A 325 -9.81 -0.75 -16.42
CA HIS A 325 -10.25 -0.35 -17.77
C HIS A 325 -10.47 -1.56 -18.69
N PRO A 326 -11.67 -2.19 -18.65
CA PRO A 326 -11.96 -3.44 -19.40
C PRO A 326 -11.82 -3.30 -20.93
N PHE A 327 -11.99 -2.09 -21.47
CA PHE A 327 -11.86 -1.80 -22.89
C PHE A 327 -10.49 -1.24 -23.31
N GLY A 328 -9.54 -1.19 -22.38
CA GLY A 328 -8.23 -0.57 -22.55
C GLY A 328 -8.28 0.96 -22.59
N ALA A 329 -7.09 1.57 -22.71
CA ALA A 329 -6.93 3.02 -22.75
C ALA A 329 -5.93 3.43 -23.85
N SER A 330 -6.13 4.61 -24.43
CA SER A 330 -5.16 5.20 -25.36
C SER A 330 -3.88 5.61 -24.63
N ILE A 331 -2.77 5.71 -25.36
CA ILE A 331 -1.49 6.12 -24.77
C ILE A 331 -1.59 7.53 -24.18
N GLU A 332 -2.34 8.42 -24.83
CA GLU A 332 -2.59 9.79 -24.36
C GLU A 332 -3.34 9.80 -23.04
N TYR A 333 -4.33 8.91 -22.86
CA TYR A 333 -5.09 8.83 -21.63
C TYR A 333 -4.26 8.29 -20.47
N ILE A 334 -3.47 7.23 -20.71
CA ILE A 334 -2.53 6.69 -19.73
C ILE A 334 -1.52 7.76 -19.31
N CYS A 335 -0.97 8.51 -20.27
CA CYS A 335 0.01 9.55 -19.97
C CYS A 335 -0.60 10.72 -19.20
N SER A 336 -1.83 11.11 -19.52
CA SER A 336 -2.57 12.13 -18.75
C SER A 336 -2.78 11.70 -17.29
N TYR A 337 -3.07 10.42 -17.05
CA TYR A 337 -3.13 9.88 -15.68
C TYR A 337 -1.78 9.95 -14.98
N LEU A 338 -0.73 9.44 -15.62
CA LEU A 338 0.62 9.41 -15.05
C LEU A 338 1.20 10.81 -14.80
N GLN A 339 0.91 11.79 -15.65
CA GLN A 339 1.36 13.17 -15.50
C GLN A 339 0.75 13.90 -14.31
N ARG A 340 -0.38 13.42 -13.77
CA ARG A 340 -0.90 13.89 -12.47
C ARG A 340 -0.05 13.44 -11.30
N LEU A 341 0.70 12.35 -11.45
CA LEU A 341 1.59 11.79 -10.43
C LEU A 341 3.03 12.31 -10.59
N ASP A 342 3.54 12.38 -11.83
CA ASP A 342 4.84 12.96 -12.16
C ASP A 342 4.79 13.66 -13.53
N SER A 343 4.97 14.99 -13.50
CA SER A 343 4.94 15.84 -14.70
C SER A 343 6.12 15.61 -15.67
N LYS A 344 7.13 14.83 -15.28
CA LYS A 344 8.27 14.46 -16.13
C LYS A 344 8.01 13.26 -17.03
N ILE A 345 6.87 12.59 -16.89
CA ILE A 345 6.53 11.40 -17.69
C ILE A 345 6.13 11.82 -19.12
N CYS A 346 6.81 11.24 -20.12
CA CYS A 346 6.53 11.47 -21.52
C CYS A 346 5.90 10.24 -22.19
N ALA A 347 5.05 10.47 -23.19
CA ALA A 347 4.30 9.40 -23.85
C ALA A 347 5.19 8.38 -24.57
N THR A 348 6.33 8.83 -25.11
CA THR A 348 7.28 7.96 -25.78
C THR A 348 8.01 7.02 -24.81
N GLU A 349 8.30 7.44 -23.57
CA GLU A 349 8.90 6.57 -22.55
C GLU A 349 7.92 5.46 -22.14
N VAL A 350 6.66 5.82 -21.92
CA VAL A 350 5.59 4.89 -21.53
C VAL A 350 5.29 3.89 -22.66
N GLU A 351 5.17 4.36 -23.90
CA GLU A 351 4.90 3.50 -25.05
C GLU A 351 6.03 2.50 -25.29
N ASN A 352 7.29 2.94 -25.18
CA ASN A 352 8.46 2.05 -25.30
C ASN A 352 8.50 0.99 -24.18
N LEU A 353 8.16 1.38 -22.95
CA LEU A 353 8.11 0.47 -21.81
C LEU A 353 7.05 -0.62 -22.01
N MET A 354 5.84 -0.23 -22.41
CA MET A 354 4.73 -1.16 -22.64
C MET A 354 4.98 -2.06 -23.85
N THR A 355 5.60 -1.53 -24.92
CA THR A 355 5.98 -2.32 -26.10
C THR A 355 7.05 -3.36 -25.79
N ARG A 356 7.93 -3.09 -24.81
CA ARG A 356 8.94 -4.06 -24.34
C ARG A 356 8.32 -5.19 -23.51
N LEU A 357 7.19 -4.96 -22.86
CA LEU A 357 6.53 -5.89 -21.94
C LEU A 357 5.25 -6.48 -22.53
N GLN A 358 5.36 -7.13 -23.68
CA GLN A 358 4.21 -7.65 -24.46
C GLN A 358 3.41 -8.75 -23.75
N HIS A 359 4.03 -9.42 -22.76
CA HIS A 359 3.35 -10.41 -21.92
C HIS A 359 2.56 -9.78 -20.75
N THR A 360 2.74 -8.49 -20.51
CA THR A 360 2.06 -7.73 -19.45
C THR A 360 1.05 -6.74 -20.04
N PHE A 361 1.39 -6.12 -21.16
CA PHE A 361 0.56 -5.15 -21.86
C PHE A 361 0.42 -5.52 -23.33
N LYS A 362 -0.82 -5.47 -23.84
CA LYS A 362 -1.14 -5.76 -25.23
C LYS A 362 -1.77 -4.53 -25.88
N GLN A 363 -1.29 -4.18 -27.06
CA GLN A 363 -1.90 -3.15 -27.89
C GLN A 363 -2.94 -3.80 -28.81
N GLU A 364 -4.18 -3.35 -28.73
CA GLU A 364 -5.29 -3.79 -29.56
C GLU A 364 -5.84 -2.60 -30.37
N MET A 365 -6.27 -2.88 -31.59
CA MET A 365 -6.97 -1.90 -32.42
C MET A 365 -8.46 -2.09 -32.21
N ASN A 366 -9.11 -1.08 -31.63
CA ASN A 366 -10.54 -1.11 -31.35
C ASN A 366 -11.25 -0.10 -32.26
N GLY A 367 -12.24 -0.56 -33.03
CA GLY A 367 -13.06 0.28 -33.92
C GLY A 367 -13.25 -0.33 -35.31
N VAL A 368 -14.05 0.33 -36.16
CA VAL A 368 -14.29 -0.07 -37.56
C VAL A 368 -14.18 1.17 -38.45
N GLY A 369 -13.31 1.13 -39.46
CA GLY A 369 -13.15 2.22 -40.42
C GLY A 369 -12.46 3.45 -39.84
N ALA A 370 -13.14 4.61 -39.85
CA ALA A 370 -12.58 5.89 -39.41
C ALA A 370 -12.45 6.06 -37.88
N SER A 371 -13.00 5.14 -37.08
CA SER A 371 -12.94 5.15 -35.61
C SER A 371 -11.91 4.16 -35.03
N LEU A 372 -10.94 3.72 -35.84
CA LEU A 372 -9.91 2.78 -35.41
C LEU A 372 -8.96 3.46 -34.42
N GLU A 373 -9.03 3.07 -33.15
CA GLU A 373 -8.19 3.62 -32.09
C GLU A 373 -7.24 2.54 -31.54
N LYS A 374 -5.97 2.92 -31.33
CA LYS A 374 -4.99 2.06 -30.66
C LYS A 374 -5.20 2.16 -29.16
N ARG A 375 -5.55 1.03 -28.52
CA ARG A 375 -5.73 0.97 -27.06
C ARG A 375 -4.84 -0.10 -26.45
N TRP A 376 -4.30 0.21 -25.28
CA TRP A 376 -3.51 -0.72 -24.48
C TRP A 376 -4.40 -1.40 -23.44
N LYS A 377 -4.21 -2.70 -23.26
CA LYS A 377 -4.86 -3.52 -22.24
C LYS A 377 -3.84 -4.25 -21.39
N PHE A 378 -4.20 -4.49 -20.14
CA PHE A 378 -3.42 -5.32 -19.23
C PHE A 378 -3.76 -6.80 -19.43
N CYS A 379 -2.74 -7.63 -19.64
CA CYS A 379 -2.88 -9.07 -19.86
C CYS A 379 -1.90 -9.90 -19.01
N GLY A 380 -1.33 -9.33 -17.94
CA GLY A 380 -0.31 -10.00 -17.11
C GLY A 380 -0.75 -11.35 -16.53
N PHE A 381 -2.03 -11.52 -16.17
CA PHE A 381 -2.58 -12.78 -15.66
C PHE A 381 -2.67 -13.88 -16.74
N GLU A 382 -2.87 -13.50 -18.01
CA GLU A 382 -2.88 -14.42 -19.15
C GLU A 382 -1.44 -14.77 -19.59
N GLY A 383 -0.52 -13.81 -19.45
CA GLY A 383 0.92 -14.00 -19.68
C GLY A 383 1.53 -15.07 -18.76
N LEU A 384 1.13 -15.13 -17.49
CA LEU A 384 1.62 -16.16 -16.56
C LEU A 384 1.25 -17.58 -17.00
N LYS A 385 0.06 -17.77 -17.60
CA LYS A 385 -0.39 -19.07 -18.13
C LYS A 385 0.33 -19.52 -19.40
N THR A 386 1.04 -18.61 -20.07
CA THR A 386 1.76 -18.88 -21.33
C THR A 386 3.28 -19.00 -21.14
N ILE A 387 3.80 -18.57 -19.98
CA ILE A 387 5.22 -18.67 -19.60
C ILE A 387 5.49 -19.94 -18.75
N THR A 388 4.45 -20.52 -18.16
CA THR A 388 4.50 -21.84 -17.50
C THR A 388 4.13 -22.93 -18.49
#